data_AF-A0A3E0PQP7-F1
#
_entry.id   AF-A0A3E0PQP7-F1
#
_cell.length_a   1.000
_cell.length_b   1.000
_cell.length_c   1.000
_cell.angle_alpha   90.00
_cell.angle_beta   90.00
_cell.angle_gamma   90.00
#
_symmetry.space_group_name_H-M   'P 1'
#
loop_
_entity.id
_entity.type
_entity.pdbx_description
1 polymer ?
#
loop_
_entity_poly.entity_id
_entity_poly.type
_entity_poly.pdbx_seq_one_letter_code
_entity_poly.pdbx_strand_id
1 'polypeptide(L)'
;MLCTERCALAWPAARAAFVVFAWMATSTLCAAEFPQQTQSSAASVRGSAYRPQLPDSDVSDHPLTPVIDYAHREQKFLRQNVRDFTCRLVKRERIGHFLQDVHFIDMQVREGVYQNNQVVQPLSIYLHFLAPRDVVDRRVIYIEGQNDGKMLVRNGGRHFEYVVATIDPNGENARQETLVPVTEIGFNRLLDKMIAVLERHRQADPTGENTRAQRITGAKINDRSCTVIRITHPRRMDQLEFHLANVFVDDALHVPVRVDYSDWPRREGDKPGLIAEYTYTQLQLNVDLPENTFDRSRLRSR
;
A
#
# COMPACT_ATOMS: atom_id res chain seq x y z
N MET A 1 1.50 -63.54 5.88
CA MET A 1 0.66 -63.00 4.81
C MET A 1 -0.63 -62.54 5.47
N LEU A 2 -0.85 -61.21 5.54
CA LEU A 2 -2.15 -60.51 5.73
C LEU A 2 -2.98 -60.92 6.98
N CYS A 3 -3.64 -60.08 7.74
CA CYS A 3 -3.82 -58.64 7.87
C CYS A 3 -4.62 -58.53 9.19
N THR A 4 -4.31 -57.57 10.05
CA THR A 4 -4.90 -57.41 11.39
C THR A 4 -6.34 -56.88 11.34
N GLU A 5 -7.17 -57.43 12.22
CA GLU A 5 -8.51 -56.99 12.60
C GLU A 5 -8.58 -55.53 13.11
N ARG A 6 -9.65 -54.77 12.79
CA ARG A 6 -10.82 -54.47 13.67
C ARG A 6 -11.59 -53.19 13.27
N CYS A 7 -12.93 -53.36 13.23
CA CYS A 7 -14.06 -52.48 13.57
C CYS A 7 -13.90 -50.95 13.43
N ALA A 8 -14.65 -50.27 12.54
CA ALA A 8 -16.10 -49.99 12.60
C ALA A 8 -16.51 -49.02 13.73
N LEU A 9 -16.80 -47.77 13.34
CA LEU A 9 -17.72 -46.87 14.02
C LEU A 9 -18.49 -46.09 12.95
N ALA A 10 -19.79 -46.39 12.87
CA ALA A 10 -20.77 -45.75 12.01
C ALA A 10 -21.59 -44.74 12.82
N TRP A 11 -21.99 -43.63 12.17
CA TRP A 11 -23.28 -42.90 12.26
C TRP A 11 -23.11 -41.41 11.95
N PRO A 12 -24.16 -40.68 11.53
CA PRO A 12 -25.19 -41.06 10.57
C PRO A 12 -25.39 -39.98 9.48
N ALA A 13 -26.03 -40.37 8.39
CA ALA A 13 -26.52 -39.48 7.35
C ALA A 13 -27.63 -38.57 7.89
N ALA A 14 -27.44 -37.26 7.80
CA ALA A 14 -28.51 -36.28 7.96
C ALA A 14 -28.94 -35.78 6.58
N ARG A 15 -30.13 -36.20 6.17
CA ARG A 15 -30.89 -35.64 5.04
C ARG A 15 -31.26 -34.20 5.40
N ALA A 16 -30.83 -33.23 4.59
CA ALA A 16 -31.39 -31.87 4.62
C ALA A 16 -32.03 -31.60 3.26
N ALA A 17 -33.30 -31.26 3.32
CA ALA A 17 -34.19 -31.07 2.19
C ALA A 17 -33.77 -29.85 1.34
N PHE A 18 -33.82 -30.04 0.01
CA PHE A 18 -33.83 -28.96 -0.96
C PHE A 18 -35.13 -28.18 -0.82
N VAL A 19 -35.04 -26.93 -0.37
CA VAL A 19 -36.10 -25.94 -0.54
C VAL A 19 -35.58 -24.89 -1.51
N VAL A 20 -36.06 -24.97 -2.75
CA VAL A 20 -35.84 -23.95 -3.79
C VAL A 20 -36.77 -22.79 -3.50
N PHE A 21 -36.24 -21.71 -2.93
CA PHE A 21 -36.92 -20.42 -2.91
C PHE A 21 -36.47 -19.60 -4.12
N ALA A 22 -37.31 -19.59 -5.16
CA ALA A 22 -37.23 -18.63 -6.25
C ALA A 22 -37.77 -17.28 -5.74
N TRP A 23 -36.89 -16.34 -5.46
CA TRP A 23 -37.25 -14.92 -5.28
C TRP A 23 -36.91 -14.18 -6.57
N MET A 24 -37.95 -13.80 -7.32
CA MET A 24 -37.84 -12.75 -8.35
C MET A 24 -37.72 -11.41 -7.64
N ALA A 25 -36.53 -10.84 -7.59
CA ALA A 25 -36.33 -9.44 -7.25
C ALA A 25 -36.17 -8.65 -8.55
N THR A 26 -37.21 -7.92 -8.92
CA THR A 26 -37.18 -6.86 -9.93
C THR A 26 -36.24 -5.76 -9.48
N SER A 27 -35.10 -5.63 -10.15
CA SER A 27 -34.15 -4.52 -9.97
C SER A 27 -34.67 -3.28 -10.69
N THR A 28 -35.43 -2.47 -9.97
CA THR A 28 -35.67 -1.07 -10.35
C THR A 28 -34.34 -0.33 -10.24
N LEU A 29 -33.79 0.09 -11.38
CA LEU A 29 -32.64 0.99 -11.44
C LEU A 29 -33.02 2.34 -10.83
N CYS A 30 -32.71 2.56 -9.56
CA CYS A 30 -32.60 3.91 -9.01
C CYS A 30 -31.27 4.50 -9.49
N ALA A 31 -31.32 5.28 -10.57
CA ALA A 31 -30.25 6.21 -10.90
C ALA A 31 -30.22 7.29 -9.82
N ALA A 32 -29.15 7.34 -9.03
CA ALA A 32 -28.89 8.46 -8.15
C ALA A 32 -28.20 9.56 -8.99
N GLU A 33 -28.97 10.57 -9.37
CA GLU A 33 -28.46 11.81 -9.95
C GLU A 33 -27.74 12.63 -8.87
N PHE A 34 -26.45 12.86 -9.06
CA PHE A 34 -25.69 13.79 -8.22
C PHE A 34 -25.98 15.23 -8.65
N PRO A 35 -26.26 16.15 -7.70
CA PRO A 35 -26.51 17.54 -8.03
C PRO A 35 -25.24 18.23 -8.52
N GLN A 36 -25.29 18.78 -9.75
CA GLN A 36 -24.35 19.78 -10.22
C GLN A 36 -24.54 21.07 -9.41
N GLN A 37 -23.50 21.49 -8.68
CA GLN A 37 -23.46 22.84 -8.13
C GLN A 37 -22.17 23.57 -8.49
N THR A 38 -22.40 24.63 -9.27
CA THR A 38 -21.83 25.98 -9.21
C THR A 38 -20.32 26.15 -9.32
N GLN A 39 -19.94 26.72 -10.48
CA GLN A 39 -18.66 27.34 -10.76
C GLN A 39 -18.37 28.46 -9.74
N SER A 40 -17.29 28.31 -8.98
CA SER A 40 -16.66 29.40 -8.23
C SER A 40 -15.32 29.71 -8.87
N SER A 41 -15.15 30.95 -9.33
CA SER A 41 -13.94 31.44 -9.97
C SER A 41 -12.83 31.61 -8.94
N ALA A 42 -11.73 30.86 -9.07
CA ALA A 42 -10.50 31.11 -8.33
C ALA A 42 -9.43 31.65 -9.27
N ALA A 43 -8.82 32.76 -8.83
CA ALA A 43 -7.87 33.58 -9.56
C ALA A 43 -6.60 32.83 -10.00
N SER A 44 -6.11 33.19 -11.19
CA SER A 44 -4.88 32.71 -11.79
C SER A 44 -3.65 33.18 -10.99
N VAL A 45 -2.97 32.24 -10.33
CA VAL A 45 -1.58 32.42 -9.91
C VAL A 45 -0.70 31.73 -10.96
N ARG A 46 0.02 32.53 -11.75
CA ARG A 46 1.04 32.04 -12.69
C ARG A 46 2.26 31.52 -11.91
N GLY A 47 2.23 30.24 -11.55
CA GLY A 47 3.43 29.48 -11.21
C GLY A 47 3.86 28.66 -12.42
N SER A 48 5.04 28.93 -12.95
CA SER A 48 5.65 28.11 -14.00
C SER A 48 5.88 26.70 -13.45
N ALA A 49 5.01 25.76 -13.82
CA ALA A 49 5.10 24.36 -13.43
C ALA A 49 6.34 23.73 -14.08
N TYR A 50 7.38 23.48 -13.28
CA TYR A 50 8.43 22.54 -13.65
C TYR A 50 7.76 21.17 -13.82
N ARG A 51 7.71 20.67 -15.06
CA ARG A 51 7.11 19.38 -15.39
C ARG A 51 8.23 18.46 -15.88
N PRO A 52 8.84 17.66 -14.99
CA PRO A 52 9.85 16.72 -15.43
C PRO A 52 9.23 15.71 -16.41
N GLN A 53 9.63 15.80 -17.68
CA GLN A 53 9.33 14.77 -18.66
C GLN A 53 10.21 13.54 -18.38
N LEU A 54 9.69 12.37 -18.68
CA LEU A 54 10.53 11.18 -18.84
C LEU A 54 11.22 11.36 -20.20
N PRO A 55 12.54 11.14 -20.32
CA PRO A 55 13.18 11.19 -21.62
C PRO A 55 12.51 10.17 -22.55
N ASP A 56 12.29 10.57 -23.82
CA ASP A 56 11.84 9.66 -24.85
C ASP A 56 12.90 8.55 -25.00
N SER A 57 12.44 7.30 -25.02
CA SER A 57 13.29 6.11 -25.02
C SER A 57 14.06 6.01 -26.34
N ASP A 58 15.34 6.36 -26.32
CA ASP A 58 16.27 6.06 -27.39
C ASP A 58 16.67 4.57 -27.36
N VAL A 59 16.88 4.00 -28.54
CA VAL A 59 16.98 2.56 -28.79
C VAL A 59 18.28 1.98 -28.22
N SER A 60 18.22 1.34 -27.04
CA SER A 60 19.09 0.27 -26.50
C SER A 60 18.89 0.09 -24.97
N ASP A 61 18.06 0.91 -24.32
CA ASP A 61 17.91 0.86 -22.86
C ASP A 61 16.77 -0.06 -22.39
N HIS A 62 17.00 -0.73 -21.27
CA HIS A 62 16.03 -1.58 -20.61
C HIS A 62 14.75 -0.80 -20.23
N PRO A 63 13.53 -1.36 -20.37
CA PRO A 63 12.27 -0.64 -20.12
C PRO A 63 12.12 -0.02 -18.72
N LEU A 64 12.78 -0.60 -17.70
CA LEU A 64 12.80 -0.05 -16.34
C LEU A 64 13.79 1.10 -16.12
N THR A 65 14.80 1.29 -16.98
CA THR A 65 15.79 2.38 -16.82
C THR A 65 15.12 3.75 -16.66
N PRO A 66 14.23 4.20 -17.57
CA PRO A 66 13.57 5.49 -17.39
C PRO A 66 12.70 5.56 -16.13
N VAL A 67 12.11 4.43 -15.71
CA VAL A 67 11.28 4.37 -14.50
C VAL A 67 12.13 4.54 -13.24
N ILE A 68 13.27 3.85 -13.18
CA ILE A 68 14.23 3.93 -12.07
C ILE A 68 14.81 5.34 -11.98
N ASP A 69 15.20 5.94 -13.11
CA ASP A 69 15.70 7.31 -13.17
C ASP A 69 14.67 8.32 -12.68
N TYR A 70 13.41 8.15 -13.07
CA TYR A 70 12.31 8.96 -12.56
C TYR A 70 12.14 8.79 -11.05
N ALA A 71 12.11 7.56 -10.55
CA ALA A 71 11.99 7.29 -9.13
C ALA A 71 13.13 7.93 -8.31
N HIS A 72 14.37 7.89 -8.81
CA HIS A 72 15.51 8.58 -8.18
C HIS A 72 15.35 10.11 -8.14
N ARG A 73 14.83 10.71 -9.23
CA ARG A 73 14.57 12.16 -9.27
C ARG A 73 13.48 12.58 -8.29
N GLU A 74 12.35 11.87 -8.26
CA GLU A 74 11.28 12.14 -7.31
C GLU A 74 11.76 11.91 -5.87
N GLN A 75 12.52 10.84 -5.61
CA GLN A 75 13.10 10.58 -4.29
C GLN A 75 14.01 11.73 -3.82
N LYS A 76 14.88 12.24 -4.70
CA LYS A 76 15.73 13.39 -4.38
C LYS A 76 14.90 14.62 -4.01
N PHE A 77 13.83 14.89 -4.77
CA PHE A 77 12.90 15.97 -4.48
C PHE A 77 12.23 15.77 -3.11
N LEU A 78 11.72 14.58 -2.81
CA LEU A 78 11.03 14.29 -1.55
C LEU A 78 11.95 14.43 -0.34
N ARG A 79 13.18 13.91 -0.41
CA ARG A 79 14.19 14.05 0.67
C ARG A 79 14.49 15.51 1.01
N GLN A 80 14.32 16.43 0.07
CA GLN A 80 14.58 17.86 0.24
C GLN A 80 13.36 18.65 0.68
N ASN A 81 12.15 18.18 0.34
CA ASN A 81 10.93 18.99 0.43
C ASN A 81 9.85 18.40 1.33
N VAL A 82 9.96 17.15 1.79
CA VAL A 82 8.95 16.50 2.64
C VAL A 82 9.58 16.11 3.98
N ARG A 83 9.13 16.78 5.05
CA ARG A 83 9.58 16.55 6.44
C ARG A 83 8.62 15.64 7.21
N ASP A 84 7.33 15.83 6.99
CA ASP A 84 6.29 15.04 7.58
C ASP A 84 5.03 15.05 6.69
N PHE A 85 4.10 14.16 7.00
CA PHE A 85 2.79 14.17 6.37
C PHE A 85 1.73 13.51 7.25
N THR A 86 0.48 13.82 6.92
CA THR A 86 -0.70 13.10 7.42
C THR A 86 -1.54 12.62 6.26
N CYS A 87 -2.20 11.48 6.42
CA CYS A 87 -3.17 10.98 5.44
C CYS A 87 -4.11 9.95 6.06
N ARG A 88 -5.17 9.64 5.31
CA ARG A 88 -6.00 8.44 5.47
C ARG A 88 -5.56 7.41 4.44
N LEU A 89 -4.93 6.34 4.90
CA LEU A 89 -4.58 5.19 4.07
C LEU A 89 -5.75 4.22 3.98
N VAL A 90 -6.10 3.88 2.74
CA VAL A 90 -6.98 2.76 2.40
C VAL A 90 -6.09 1.64 1.87
N LYS A 91 -6.02 0.53 2.61
CA LYS A 91 -5.06 -0.55 2.38
C LYS A 91 -5.77 -1.89 2.26
N ARG A 92 -5.33 -2.73 1.33
CA ARG A 92 -5.74 -4.14 1.25
C ARG A 92 -4.57 -5.01 0.80
N GLU A 93 -4.34 -6.12 1.48
CA GLU A 93 -3.23 -7.03 1.19
C GLU A 93 -3.71 -8.48 1.16
N ARG A 94 -2.97 -9.30 0.40
CA ARG A 94 -3.09 -10.75 0.41
C ARG A 94 -1.97 -11.33 1.26
N ILE A 95 -2.33 -11.94 2.39
CA ILE A 95 -1.41 -12.69 3.23
C ILE A 95 -1.64 -14.19 2.99
N GLY A 96 -0.61 -14.88 2.52
CA GLY A 96 -0.74 -16.25 2.03
C GLY A 96 -1.77 -16.34 0.90
N HIS A 97 -2.84 -17.10 1.09
CA HIS A 97 -3.91 -17.25 0.11
C HIS A 97 -5.10 -16.33 0.34
N PHE A 98 -5.15 -15.61 1.48
CA PHE A 98 -6.30 -14.83 1.89
C PHE A 98 -6.12 -13.35 1.56
N LEU A 99 -7.04 -12.79 0.77
CA LEU A 99 -7.13 -11.35 0.55
C LEU A 99 -7.90 -10.74 1.71
N GLN A 100 -7.22 -9.95 2.54
CA GLN A 100 -7.79 -9.35 3.73
C GLN A 100 -8.93 -8.37 3.39
N ASP A 101 -9.70 -8.00 4.41
CA ASP A 101 -10.62 -6.89 4.35
C ASP A 101 -9.87 -5.56 4.16
N VAL A 102 -10.60 -4.54 3.71
CA VAL A 102 -10.02 -3.21 3.51
C VAL A 102 -9.79 -2.54 4.86
N HIS A 103 -8.54 -2.15 5.10
CA HIS A 103 -8.13 -1.36 6.25
C HIS A 103 -8.22 0.13 5.95
N PHE A 104 -8.77 0.88 6.92
CA PHE A 104 -8.78 2.34 6.90
C PHE A 104 -7.93 2.82 8.08
N ILE A 105 -6.88 3.57 7.80
CA ILE A 105 -5.86 3.93 8.78
C ILE A 105 -5.58 5.43 8.69
N ASP A 106 -5.75 6.16 9.80
CA ASP A 106 -5.18 7.50 9.93
C ASP A 106 -3.70 7.41 10.24
N MET A 107 -2.90 8.15 9.49
CA MET A 107 -1.44 8.09 9.53
C MET A 107 -0.85 9.46 9.80
N GLN A 108 0.15 9.49 10.67
CA GLN A 108 0.99 10.64 10.91
C GLN A 108 2.43 10.16 10.85
N VAL A 109 3.21 10.69 9.91
CA VAL A 109 4.56 10.22 9.62
C VAL A 109 5.50 11.41 9.60
N ARG A 110 6.57 11.33 10.36
CA ARG A 110 7.73 12.21 10.28
C ARG A 110 8.85 11.45 9.57
N GLU A 111 9.32 11.99 8.46
CA GLU A 111 10.38 11.39 7.65
C GLU A 111 11.70 11.37 8.42
N GLY A 112 12.52 10.34 8.15
CA GLY A 112 13.85 10.22 8.73
C GLY A 112 14.86 11.10 8.00
N VAL A 113 15.72 11.78 8.74
CA VAL A 113 16.83 12.58 8.21
C VAL A 113 18.15 11.98 8.67
N TYR A 114 19.03 11.70 7.71
CA TYR A 114 20.32 11.05 7.92
C TYR A 114 21.44 11.95 7.39
N GLN A 115 22.48 12.16 8.19
CA GLN A 115 23.69 12.89 7.81
C GLN A 115 24.90 12.05 8.20
N ASN A 116 25.84 11.82 7.27
CA ASN A 116 27.06 11.02 7.50
C ASN A 116 26.77 9.68 8.18
N ASN A 117 25.73 8.98 7.73
CA ASN A 117 25.29 7.70 8.28
C ASN A 117 24.80 7.74 9.75
N GLN A 118 24.52 8.93 10.28
CA GLN A 118 23.91 9.15 11.59
C GLN A 118 22.47 9.66 11.45
N VAL A 119 21.60 9.20 12.34
CA VAL A 119 20.21 9.66 12.42
C VAL A 119 20.17 11.03 13.08
N VAL A 120 19.81 12.06 12.32
CA VAL A 120 19.59 13.43 12.82
C VAL A 120 18.16 13.59 13.32
N GLN A 121 17.21 13.00 12.58
CA GLN A 121 15.80 12.95 12.93
C GLN A 121 15.31 11.54 12.62
N PRO A 122 14.80 10.78 13.61
CA PRO A 122 14.36 9.42 13.38
C PRO A 122 13.05 9.40 12.60
N LEU A 123 12.91 8.42 11.70
CA LEU A 123 11.61 8.07 11.14
C LEU A 123 10.66 7.77 12.30
N SER A 124 9.56 8.52 12.39
CA SER A 124 8.58 8.39 13.47
C SER A 124 7.19 8.25 12.88
N ILE A 125 6.46 7.22 13.29
CA ILE A 125 5.20 6.81 12.68
C ILE A 125 4.16 6.58 13.77
N TYR A 126 2.99 7.17 13.56
CA TYR A 126 1.77 6.86 14.29
C TYR A 126 0.69 6.39 13.32
N LEU A 127 0.09 5.24 13.63
CA LEU A 127 -1.04 4.69 12.90
C LEU A 127 -2.24 4.55 13.84
N HIS A 128 -3.43 4.91 13.37
CA HIS A 128 -4.69 4.66 14.05
C HIS A 128 -5.66 3.98 13.09
N PHE A 129 -6.00 2.72 13.39
CA PHE A 129 -6.90 1.91 12.58
C PHE A 129 -8.35 2.24 12.91
N LEU A 130 -9.15 2.39 11.87
CA LEU A 130 -10.56 2.80 11.95
C LEU A 130 -11.50 1.70 11.49
N ALA A 131 -11.01 0.80 10.65
CA ALA A 131 -11.72 -0.36 10.15
C ALA A 131 -10.71 -1.40 9.61
N PRO A 132 -11.07 -2.70 9.53
CA PRO A 132 -12.35 -3.28 9.93
C PRO A 132 -12.53 -3.43 11.46
N ARG A 133 -13.66 -4.00 11.88
CA ARG A 133 -14.10 -4.07 13.29
C ARG A 133 -13.17 -4.90 14.18
N ASP A 134 -12.37 -5.77 13.60
CA ASP A 134 -11.37 -6.61 14.26
C ASP A 134 -10.12 -5.84 14.68
N VAL A 135 -9.82 -4.70 14.03
CA VAL A 135 -8.66 -3.84 14.34
C VAL A 135 -9.03 -2.38 14.59
N VAL A 136 -10.33 -2.05 14.65
CA VAL A 136 -10.79 -0.69 15.01
C VAL A 136 -10.14 -0.24 16.32
N ASP A 137 -9.70 1.01 16.38
CA ASP A 137 -8.96 1.59 17.51
C ASP A 137 -7.60 0.95 17.83
N ARG A 138 -7.07 0.08 16.95
CA ARG A 138 -5.66 -0.33 17.02
C ARG A 138 -4.80 0.91 16.80
N ARG A 139 -3.76 1.05 17.62
CA ARG A 139 -2.81 2.17 17.53
C ARG A 139 -1.39 1.65 17.53
N VAL A 140 -0.58 2.14 16.61
CA VAL A 140 0.81 1.74 16.45
C VAL A 140 1.68 2.98 16.56
N ILE A 141 2.74 2.88 17.36
CA ILE A 141 3.83 3.86 17.39
C ILE A 141 5.12 3.14 17.05
N TYR A 142 5.85 3.69 16.09
CA TYR A 142 7.21 3.29 15.76
C TYR A 142 8.11 4.52 15.71
N ILE A 143 9.26 4.45 16.37
CA ILE A 143 10.30 5.48 16.28
C ILE A 143 11.62 4.74 16.02
N GLU A 144 12.26 5.04 14.90
CA GLU A 144 13.51 4.41 14.51
C GLU A 144 14.59 4.59 15.60
N GLY A 145 15.28 3.49 15.92
CA GLY A 145 16.31 3.47 16.97
C GLY A 145 15.79 3.45 18.41
N GLN A 146 14.47 3.50 18.65
CA GLN A 146 13.88 3.37 19.99
C GLN A 146 13.25 1.99 20.22
N ASN A 147 12.96 1.67 21.49
CA ASN A 147 12.32 0.41 21.90
C ASN A 147 12.98 -0.85 21.32
N ASP A 148 14.32 -0.88 21.26
CA ASP A 148 15.10 -1.96 20.64
C ASP A 148 14.72 -2.24 19.17
N GLY A 149 14.33 -1.19 18.44
CA GLY A 149 13.87 -1.26 17.05
C GLY A 149 12.44 -1.80 16.89
N LYS A 150 11.71 -1.98 17.98
CA LYS A 150 10.35 -2.54 18.00
C LYS A 150 9.29 -1.45 17.99
N MET A 151 8.08 -1.81 17.53
CA MET A 151 6.90 -0.95 17.59
C MET A 151 6.07 -1.23 18.84
N LEU A 152 5.41 -0.20 19.36
CA LEU A 152 4.40 -0.33 20.40
C LEU A 152 3.02 -0.42 19.75
N VAL A 153 2.26 -1.46 20.06
CA VAL A 153 0.97 -1.76 19.43
C VAL A 153 -0.08 -1.89 20.52
N ARG A 154 -1.04 -0.96 20.56
CA ARG A 154 -2.32 -1.16 21.26
C ARG A 154 -3.21 -2.02 20.37
N ASN A 155 -3.72 -3.14 20.86
CA ASN A 155 -4.38 -4.15 20.02
C ASN A 155 -5.60 -3.63 19.24
N GLY A 156 -6.48 -2.84 19.88
CA GLY A 156 -7.79 -2.48 19.32
C GLY A 156 -8.71 -3.70 19.14
N GLY A 157 -9.74 -3.56 18.32
CA GLY A 157 -10.69 -4.62 18.03
C GLY A 157 -11.65 -4.89 19.18
N ARG A 158 -12.15 -6.14 19.28
CA ARG A 158 -13.12 -6.55 20.32
C ARG A 158 -12.51 -7.25 21.53
N HIS A 159 -11.29 -7.77 21.39
CA HIS A 159 -10.67 -8.62 22.41
C HIS A 159 -9.33 -8.02 22.81
N PHE A 160 -9.14 -7.84 24.13
CA PHE A 160 -7.91 -7.28 24.67
C PHE A 160 -7.54 -5.93 24.05
N GLU A 161 -8.54 -5.12 23.69
CA GLU A 161 -8.39 -3.87 22.93
C GLU A 161 -7.47 -2.85 23.60
N TYR A 162 -7.29 -2.96 24.92
CA TYR A 162 -6.45 -2.10 25.74
C TYR A 162 -5.01 -2.59 25.93
N VAL A 163 -4.70 -3.82 25.52
CA VAL A 163 -3.36 -4.39 25.68
C VAL A 163 -2.39 -3.66 24.76
N VAL A 164 -1.27 -3.23 25.33
CA VAL A 164 -0.14 -2.67 24.60
C VAL A 164 1.00 -3.68 24.59
N ALA A 165 1.36 -4.15 23.41
CA ALA A 165 2.47 -5.07 23.20
C ALA A 165 3.64 -4.36 22.50
N THR A 166 4.85 -4.88 22.74
CA THR A 166 6.05 -4.48 22.00
C THR A 166 6.31 -5.54 20.93
N ILE A 167 6.21 -5.19 19.66
CA ILE A 167 6.26 -6.11 18.53
C ILE A 167 7.45 -5.77 17.64
N ASP A 168 8.23 -6.79 17.25
CA ASP A 168 9.24 -6.64 16.21
C ASP A 168 8.53 -6.42 14.85
N PRO A 169 8.73 -5.28 14.17
CA PRO A 169 8.07 -5.00 12.89
C PRO A 169 8.47 -5.98 11.77
N ASN A 170 9.59 -6.69 11.91
CA ASN A 170 10.04 -7.72 10.98
C ASN A 170 9.83 -9.14 11.51
N GLY A 171 9.23 -9.29 12.69
CA GLY A 171 8.94 -10.59 13.29
C GLY A 171 7.78 -11.31 12.60
N GLU A 172 7.70 -12.63 12.84
CA GLU A 172 6.65 -13.49 12.27
C GLU A 172 5.24 -12.97 12.55
N ASN A 173 4.96 -12.54 13.79
CA ASN A 173 3.66 -11.98 14.17
C ASN A 173 3.26 -10.76 13.33
N ALA A 174 4.21 -9.89 12.98
CA ALA A 174 3.93 -8.72 12.16
C ALA A 174 3.72 -9.11 10.69
N ARG A 175 4.55 -10.03 10.17
CA ARG A 175 4.47 -10.51 8.78
C ARG A 175 3.20 -11.29 8.48
N GLN A 176 2.59 -11.91 9.49
CA GLN A 176 1.27 -12.55 9.37
C GLN A 176 0.12 -11.55 9.22
N GLU A 177 0.34 -10.27 9.53
CA GLU A 177 -0.68 -9.23 9.42
C GLU A 177 -0.45 -8.26 8.25
N THR A 178 0.80 -8.07 7.83
CA THR A 178 1.15 -7.08 6.80
C THR A 178 2.28 -7.54 5.86
N LEU A 179 2.18 -7.18 4.57
CA LEU A 179 3.26 -7.38 3.59
C LEU A 179 4.37 -6.33 3.69
N VAL A 180 4.01 -5.14 4.17
CA VAL A 180 4.93 -4.00 4.32
C VAL A 180 5.08 -3.71 5.81
N PRO A 181 6.27 -3.88 6.40
CA PRO A 181 6.51 -3.53 7.80
C PRO A 181 6.39 -2.01 7.99
N VAL A 182 6.03 -1.60 9.21
CA VAL A 182 5.86 -0.17 9.56
C VAL A 182 7.12 0.66 9.25
N THR A 183 8.29 0.04 9.29
CA THR A 183 9.60 0.65 8.98
C THR A 183 9.73 1.17 7.55
N GLU A 184 8.83 0.77 6.64
CA GLU A 184 8.91 1.06 5.21
C GLU A 184 7.83 2.04 4.70
N ILE A 185 7.02 2.60 5.62
CA ILE A 185 5.83 3.39 5.27
C ILE A 185 6.12 4.82 4.79
N GLY A 186 7.21 5.45 5.23
CA GLY A 186 7.58 6.81 4.79
C GLY A 186 7.85 6.84 3.29
N PHE A 187 7.55 7.95 2.60
CA PHE A 187 7.70 8.04 1.14
C PHE A 187 9.13 7.79 0.69
N ASN A 188 10.13 8.23 1.47
CA ASN A 188 11.53 7.97 1.16
C ASN A 188 11.84 6.46 1.19
N ARG A 189 11.39 5.78 2.24
CA ARG A 189 11.58 4.33 2.42
C ARG A 189 10.79 3.52 1.38
N LEU A 190 9.59 3.97 1.05
CA LEU A 190 8.76 3.38 0.01
C LEU A 190 9.47 3.43 -1.35
N LEU A 191 10.01 4.60 -1.73
CA LEU A 191 10.76 4.74 -2.97
C LEU A 191 12.07 3.95 -2.96
N ASP A 192 12.81 3.92 -1.85
CA ASP A 192 14.01 3.08 -1.71
C ASP A 192 13.67 1.60 -2.01
N LYS A 193 12.57 1.10 -1.44
CA LYS A 193 12.10 -0.27 -1.68
C LYS A 193 11.69 -0.49 -3.13
N MET A 194 10.89 0.41 -3.70
CA MET A 194 10.45 0.29 -5.09
C MET A 194 11.65 0.26 -6.05
N ILE A 195 12.60 1.17 -5.88
CA ILE A 195 13.82 1.21 -6.70
C ILE A 195 14.60 -0.10 -6.56
N ALA A 196 14.80 -0.60 -5.34
CA ALA A 196 15.50 -1.85 -5.10
C ALA A 196 14.80 -3.08 -5.75
N VAL A 197 13.46 -3.10 -5.76
CA VAL A 197 12.67 -4.12 -6.48
C VAL A 197 12.90 -4.01 -7.98
N LEU A 198 12.79 -2.80 -8.55
CA LEU A 198 12.96 -2.59 -9.99
C LEU A 198 14.37 -2.88 -10.48
N GLU A 199 15.40 -2.58 -9.68
CA GLU A 199 16.78 -2.96 -10.00
C GLU A 199 16.97 -4.47 -10.01
N ARG A 200 16.39 -5.21 -9.05
CA ARG A 200 16.41 -6.67 -9.09
C ARG A 200 15.65 -7.23 -10.29
N HIS A 201 14.50 -6.65 -10.64
CA HIS A 201 13.76 -7.05 -11.83
C HIS A 201 14.57 -6.82 -13.12
N ARG A 202 15.28 -5.68 -13.22
CA ARG A 202 16.20 -5.39 -14.33
C ARG A 202 17.36 -6.37 -14.39
N GLN A 203 17.87 -6.85 -13.24
CA GLN A 203 18.89 -7.90 -13.19
C GLN A 203 18.34 -9.28 -13.57
N ALA A 204 17.08 -9.58 -13.23
CA ALA A 204 16.42 -10.83 -13.55
C ALA A 204 15.98 -10.93 -15.02
N ASP A 205 15.70 -9.80 -15.68
CA ASP A 205 15.37 -9.68 -17.10
C ASP A 205 16.32 -8.68 -17.82
N PRO A 206 17.63 -8.97 -17.96
CA PRO A 206 18.61 -7.98 -18.44
C PRO A 206 18.31 -7.37 -19.81
N THR A 207 17.63 -8.12 -20.69
CA THR A 207 17.25 -7.64 -22.03
C THR A 207 15.95 -6.84 -22.02
N GLY A 208 15.14 -6.96 -20.97
CA GLY A 208 13.83 -6.32 -20.87
C GLY A 208 12.75 -6.95 -21.73
N GLU A 209 13.01 -8.10 -22.37
CA GLU A 209 12.05 -8.77 -23.26
C GLU A 209 10.77 -9.20 -22.55
N ASN A 210 10.85 -9.45 -21.24
CA ASN A 210 9.70 -9.78 -20.41
C ASN A 210 9.22 -8.60 -19.57
N THR A 211 9.58 -7.37 -19.93
CA THR A 211 9.21 -6.19 -19.15
C THR A 211 8.63 -5.11 -20.03
N ARG A 212 7.50 -4.53 -19.59
CA ARG A 212 6.85 -3.39 -20.25
C ARG A 212 6.64 -2.31 -19.23
N ALA A 213 7.04 -1.09 -19.56
CA ALA A 213 6.80 0.10 -18.75
C ALA A 213 5.98 1.11 -19.55
N GLN A 214 4.99 1.74 -18.91
CA GLN A 214 4.10 2.72 -19.54
C GLN A 214 3.87 3.89 -18.59
N ARG A 215 3.88 5.10 -19.15
CA ARG A 215 3.43 6.32 -18.47
C ARG A 215 2.04 6.68 -19.00
N ILE A 216 1.06 6.77 -18.12
CA ILE A 216 -0.32 7.12 -18.46
C ILE A 216 -0.68 8.41 -17.72
N THR A 217 -0.92 9.49 -18.46
CA THR A 217 -1.24 10.80 -17.88
C THR A 217 -2.75 11.06 -17.81
N GLY A 218 -3.17 11.95 -16.92
CA GLY A 218 -4.57 12.39 -16.83
C GLY A 218 -5.49 11.46 -16.03
N ALA A 219 -4.91 10.50 -15.30
CA ALA A 219 -5.65 9.75 -14.30
C ALA A 219 -6.05 10.68 -13.15
N LYS A 220 -7.13 10.33 -12.43
CA LYS A 220 -7.56 11.04 -11.24
C LYS A 220 -7.78 10.09 -10.07
N ILE A 221 -7.29 10.48 -8.90
CA ILE A 221 -7.59 9.81 -7.62
C ILE A 221 -7.99 10.87 -6.61
N ASN A 222 -9.18 10.75 -6.02
CA ASN A 222 -9.74 11.72 -5.07
C ASN A 222 -9.65 13.17 -5.58
N ASP A 223 -10.07 13.38 -6.83
CA ASP A 223 -10.03 14.66 -7.55
C ASP A 223 -8.64 15.26 -7.81
N ARG A 224 -7.56 14.54 -7.48
CA ARG A 224 -6.19 14.95 -7.77
C ARG A 224 -5.73 14.37 -9.11
N SER A 225 -5.04 15.19 -9.92
CA SER A 225 -4.43 14.74 -11.17
C SER A 225 -3.21 13.88 -10.88
N CYS A 226 -3.11 12.74 -11.57
CA CYS A 226 -2.02 11.80 -11.39
C CYS A 226 -1.45 11.32 -12.72
N THR A 227 -0.15 11.05 -12.70
CA THR A 227 0.54 10.24 -13.69
C THR A 227 0.65 8.81 -13.16
N VAL A 228 0.22 7.82 -13.94
CA VAL A 228 0.39 6.40 -13.62
C VAL A 228 1.64 5.86 -14.29
N ILE A 229 2.53 5.28 -13.50
CA ILE A 229 3.60 4.42 -13.98
C ILE A 229 3.11 2.97 -13.87
N ARG A 230 2.94 2.33 -15.01
CA ARG A 230 2.51 0.93 -15.10
C ARG A 230 3.68 0.06 -15.54
N ILE A 231 3.93 -0.99 -14.78
CA ILE A 231 4.95 -2.00 -15.09
C ILE A 231 4.24 -3.34 -15.25
N THR A 232 4.56 -4.06 -16.32
CA THR A 232 3.99 -5.39 -16.59
C THR A 232 5.09 -6.37 -16.95
N HIS A 233 5.09 -7.51 -16.26
CA HIS A 233 5.89 -8.68 -16.59
C HIS A 233 4.97 -9.77 -17.16
N PRO A 234 4.87 -9.96 -18.49
CA PRO A 234 3.89 -10.86 -19.08
C PRO A 234 4.03 -12.31 -18.64
N ARG A 235 5.28 -12.80 -18.55
CA ARG A 235 5.59 -14.17 -18.12
C ARG A 235 6.16 -14.17 -16.70
N ARG A 236 5.86 -15.21 -15.93
CA ARG A 236 6.48 -15.41 -14.62
C ARG A 236 7.93 -15.84 -14.79
N MET A 237 8.83 -15.20 -14.06
CA MET A 237 10.24 -15.58 -13.95
C MET A 237 10.66 -15.52 -12.48
N ASP A 238 11.74 -16.23 -12.14
CA ASP A 238 12.32 -16.12 -10.80
C ASP A 238 12.72 -14.67 -10.52
N GLN A 239 12.61 -14.25 -9.26
CA GLN A 239 12.90 -12.88 -8.78
C GLN A 239 12.00 -11.75 -9.33
N LEU A 240 11.05 -12.03 -10.23
CA LEU A 240 9.98 -11.10 -10.55
C LEU A 240 8.82 -11.27 -9.56
N GLU A 241 8.47 -10.19 -8.87
CA GLU A 241 7.54 -10.25 -7.73
C GLU A 241 6.07 -10.03 -8.10
N PHE A 242 5.80 -9.51 -9.29
CA PHE A 242 4.44 -9.19 -9.74
C PHE A 242 4.29 -9.33 -11.25
N HIS A 243 3.07 -9.58 -11.69
CA HIS A 243 2.68 -9.49 -13.10
C HIS A 243 2.41 -8.05 -13.52
N LEU A 244 1.68 -7.29 -12.69
CA LEU A 244 1.25 -5.93 -12.96
C LEU A 244 1.47 -5.09 -11.71
N ALA A 245 2.14 -3.95 -11.85
CA ALA A 245 2.20 -2.92 -10.82
C ALA A 245 1.78 -1.57 -11.42
N ASN A 246 0.97 -0.81 -10.68
CA ASN A 246 0.60 0.55 -10.98
C ASN A 246 1.04 1.44 -9.81
N VAL A 247 1.79 2.51 -10.11
CA VAL A 247 2.13 3.57 -9.17
C VAL A 247 1.54 4.87 -9.69
N PHE A 248 0.57 5.41 -8.97
CA PHE A 248 -0.04 6.70 -9.26
C PHE A 248 0.73 7.76 -8.51
N VAL A 249 1.39 8.65 -9.24
CA VAL A 249 2.14 9.77 -8.70
C VAL A 249 1.32 11.03 -8.88
N ASP A 250 1.13 11.77 -7.78
CA ASP A 250 0.42 13.04 -7.80
C ASP A 250 1.19 14.09 -8.60
N ASP A 251 0.54 14.70 -9.58
CA ASP A 251 1.21 15.63 -10.51
C ASP A 251 1.65 16.94 -9.83
N ALA A 252 1.07 17.29 -8.67
CA ALA A 252 1.39 18.53 -7.95
C ALA A 252 2.30 18.29 -6.74
N LEU A 253 2.10 17.18 -6.03
CA LEU A 253 2.83 16.85 -4.81
C LEU A 253 4.06 15.97 -5.05
N HIS A 254 4.20 15.36 -6.23
CA HIS A 254 5.35 14.52 -6.59
C HIS A 254 5.52 13.28 -5.68
N VAL A 255 4.43 12.81 -5.07
CA VAL A 255 4.39 11.66 -4.15
C VAL A 255 3.53 10.53 -4.72
N PRO A 256 3.87 9.26 -4.45
CA PRO A 256 2.96 8.14 -4.70
C PRO A 256 1.68 8.31 -3.87
N VAL A 257 0.52 8.36 -4.54
CA VAL A 257 -0.80 8.45 -3.88
C VAL A 257 -1.62 7.18 -4.03
N ARG A 258 -1.25 6.30 -4.95
CA ARG A 258 -1.74 4.93 -4.99
C ARG A 258 -0.69 3.98 -5.53
N VAL A 259 -0.61 2.80 -4.93
CA VAL A 259 0.20 1.69 -5.40
C VAL A 259 -0.70 0.46 -5.41
N ASP A 260 -0.79 -0.24 -6.52
CA ASP A 260 -1.37 -1.58 -6.55
C ASP A 260 -0.50 -2.51 -7.37
N TYR A 261 -0.43 -3.77 -6.94
CA TYR A 261 0.25 -4.80 -7.69
C TYR A 261 -0.43 -6.15 -7.54
N SER A 262 -0.38 -6.92 -8.61
CA SER A 262 -1.10 -8.17 -8.79
C SER A 262 -0.18 -9.27 -9.30
N ASP A 263 -0.48 -10.49 -8.87
CA ASP A 263 0.17 -11.71 -9.30
C ASP A 263 -0.26 -12.09 -10.73
N TRP A 264 0.48 -12.99 -11.36
CA TRP A 264 0.13 -13.51 -12.68
C TRP A 264 -1.26 -14.16 -12.67
N PRO A 265 -2.03 -14.00 -13.75
CA PRO A 265 -3.32 -14.65 -13.86
C PRO A 265 -3.16 -16.19 -13.83
N ARG A 266 -4.13 -16.91 -13.26
CA ARG A 266 -4.06 -18.38 -13.14
C ARG A 266 -4.17 -19.07 -14.49
N ARG A 267 -4.92 -18.47 -15.41
CA ARG A 267 -5.03 -18.86 -16.82
C ARG A 267 -4.90 -17.62 -17.68
N GLU A 268 -4.44 -17.80 -18.92
CA GLU A 268 -4.41 -16.71 -19.88
C GLU A 268 -5.81 -16.08 -20.05
N GLY A 269 -5.88 -14.75 -19.98
CA GLY A 269 -7.14 -14.00 -20.03
C GLY A 269 -7.87 -13.81 -18.69
N ASP A 270 -7.50 -14.54 -17.62
CA ASP A 270 -8.06 -14.29 -16.29
C ASP A 270 -7.62 -12.92 -15.75
N LYS A 271 -8.44 -12.34 -14.85
CA LYS A 271 -8.03 -11.15 -14.12
C LYS A 271 -6.82 -11.49 -13.20
N PRO A 272 -5.74 -10.69 -13.24
CA PRO A 272 -4.61 -10.83 -12.30
C PRO A 272 -5.07 -10.81 -10.85
N GLY A 273 -4.47 -11.67 -10.02
CA GLY A 273 -4.83 -11.78 -8.61
C GLY A 273 -4.20 -10.66 -7.80
N LEU A 274 -5.00 -9.74 -7.24
CA LEU A 274 -4.48 -8.65 -6.40
C LEU A 274 -3.61 -9.21 -5.25
N ILE A 275 -2.39 -8.70 -5.13
CA ILE A 275 -1.48 -8.96 -4.01
C ILE A 275 -1.65 -7.85 -2.98
N ALA A 276 -1.56 -6.59 -3.40
CA ALA A 276 -1.81 -5.46 -2.51
C ALA A 276 -2.27 -4.20 -3.24
N GLU A 277 -2.99 -3.35 -2.51
CA GLU A 277 -3.28 -1.97 -2.89
C GLU A 277 -3.19 -1.05 -1.67
N TYR A 278 -2.65 0.15 -1.90
CA TYR A 278 -2.48 1.22 -0.92
C TYR A 278 -2.90 2.50 -1.58
N THR A 279 -3.86 3.21 -1.00
CA THR A 279 -4.33 4.52 -1.50
C THR A 279 -4.26 5.55 -0.40
N TYR A 280 -3.47 6.59 -0.62
CA TYR A 280 -3.27 7.70 0.29
C TYR A 280 -4.29 8.78 -0.05
N THR A 281 -5.22 9.01 0.88
CA THR A 281 -6.30 9.99 0.74
C THR A 281 -6.13 11.09 1.78
N GLN A 282 -6.72 12.27 1.54
CA GLN A 282 -6.60 13.42 2.47
C GLN A 282 -5.15 13.77 2.82
N LEU A 283 -4.23 13.61 1.86
CA LEU A 283 -2.80 13.78 2.06
C LEU A 283 -2.45 15.27 2.28
N GLN A 284 -1.74 15.54 3.37
CA GLN A 284 -1.18 16.86 3.68
C GLN A 284 0.29 16.69 4.02
N LEU A 285 1.15 17.44 3.33
CA LEU A 285 2.61 17.43 3.54
C LEU A 285 3.02 18.61 4.41
N ASN A 286 4.10 18.45 5.18
CA ASN A 286 4.75 19.50 5.97
C ASN A 286 3.77 20.23 6.90
N VAL A 287 3.03 19.45 7.69
CA VAL A 287 2.04 19.94 8.66
C VAL A 287 2.66 20.26 10.03
N ASP A 288 3.99 20.17 10.13
CA ASP A 288 4.78 20.45 11.33
C ASP A 288 4.28 19.63 12.54
N LEU A 289 4.34 18.31 12.40
CA LEU A 289 3.82 17.38 13.40
C LEU A 289 4.45 17.64 14.78
N PRO A 290 3.64 17.91 15.83
CA PRO A 290 4.15 18.22 17.15
C PRO A 290 4.86 17.00 17.77
N GLU A 291 5.81 17.23 18.67
CA GLU A 291 6.61 16.15 19.28
C GLU A 291 5.76 15.08 19.98
N ASN A 292 4.69 15.49 20.65
CA ASN A 292 3.78 14.60 21.35
C ASN A 292 2.93 13.69 20.42
N THR A 293 3.02 13.86 19.10
CA THR A 293 2.34 13.00 18.10
C THR A 293 2.70 11.53 18.30
N PHE A 294 3.95 11.25 18.68
CA PHE A 294 4.53 9.90 18.80
C PHE A 294 4.69 9.46 20.27
N ASP A 295 4.08 10.18 21.21
CA ASP A 295 4.18 9.86 22.63
C ASP A 295 3.37 8.60 22.98
N ARG A 296 3.92 7.77 23.88
CA ARG A 296 3.28 6.52 24.32
C ARG A 296 1.88 6.73 24.92
N SER A 297 1.57 7.91 25.47
CA SER A 297 0.24 8.28 25.96
C SER A 297 -0.84 8.20 24.87
N ARG A 298 -0.47 8.32 23.58
CA ARG A 298 -1.38 8.13 22.45
C ARG A 298 -1.93 6.71 22.37
N LEU A 299 -1.30 5.72 23.02
CA LEU A 299 -1.77 4.33 23.11
C LEU A 299 -2.79 4.11 24.24
N ARG A 300 -3.05 5.12 25.07
CA ARG A 300 -4.08 5.05 26.11
C ARG A 300 -5.42 5.47 25.52
N SER A 301 -6.51 4.85 25.99
CA SER A 301 -7.84 5.41 25.79
C SER A 301 -7.94 6.72 26.58
N ARG A 302 -8.60 7.73 26.00
CA ARG A 302 -9.15 8.82 26.80
C ARG A 302 -10.27 8.29 27.68
#